data_AF-A0AAE1TMI4-F1
#
_entry.id   AF-A0AAE1TMI4-F1
#
_cell.length_a   1.000
_cell.length_b   1.000
_cell.length_c   1.000
_cell.angle_alpha   90.00
_cell.angle_beta   90.00
_cell.angle_gamma   90.00
#
_symmetry.space_group_name_H-M   'P 1'
#
loop_
_entity.id
_entity.type
_entity.pdbx_description
1 polymer ?
#
loop_
_entity_poly.entity_id
_entity_poly.type
_entity_poly.pdbx_seq_one_letter_code
_entity_poly.pdbx_strand_id
1 'polypeptide(L)'
;MNFQSYPHDTQQCAMKIEVVISHTTDDLIFVWDPLVPLVVDDTIELPQLDLVSNSTGDCTQVYSTGNFTCLEVEFTFKRRLGYYLFHTYIPTCLIVIMSWISFWIKPEAVPARVTLGVTSLLTLSTQHANSQKSLPPVSYIKAMDMFMSSCTVFVFLSLMEYAVVNIILGDMVDQKAPPPDENIIRRVTRKLTVRRPGTPTTRRRNGGDVTLQEAENGGFGDPDGDPRILPAPQPIPHAHHQHPHHAHVSAAAPSPIGLCPSKYGGSTPNLARSLAADMKKAREKAILVDRFSRVIFPLSFTILNLLYWAVYFEW
;
A
#
# COMPACT_ATOMS: atom_id res chain seq x y z
N MET A 1 -0.68 -27.65 -20.46
CA MET A 1 0.13 -27.19 -19.31
C MET A 1 -0.78 -26.93 -18.11
N ASN A 2 -0.44 -27.43 -16.93
CA ASN A 2 -1.18 -27.24 -15.68
C ASN A 2 -0.30 -26.51 -14.66
N PHE A 3 -0.67 -25.29 -14.26
CA PHE A 3 0.15 -24.41 -13.41
C PHE A 3 -0.27 -24.42 -11.93
N GLN A 4 -1.07 -25.40 -11.46
CA GLN A 4 -1.51 -25.44 -10.06
C GLN A 4 -0.33 -25.41 -9.08
N SER A 5 0.73 -26.17 -9.37
CA SER A 5 1.94 -26.24 -8.53
C SER A 5 3.04 -25.26 -8.93
N TYR A 6 2.73 -24.22 -9.72
CA TYR A 6 3.74 -23.24 -10.15
C TYR A 6 4.36 -22.48 -8.96
N PRO A 7 5.70 -22.30 -8.89
CA PRO A 7 6.73 -22.65 -9.89
C PRO A 7 7.40 -24.02 -9.71
N HIS A 8 6.93 -24.87 -8.79
CA HIS A 8 7.41 -26.24 -8.57
C HIS A 8 6.80 -27.24 -9.56
N ASP A 9 6.30 -26.76 -10.70
CA ASP A 9 5.56 -27.53 -11.67
C ASP A 9 6.47 -28.35 -12.60
N THR A 10 5.96 -29.51 -12.98
CA THR A 10 6.47 -30.30 -14.11
C THR A 10 5.43 -30.26 -15.22
N GLN A 11 5.86 -29.96 -16.44
CA GLN A 11 4.98 -29.80 -17.60
C GLN A 11 5.29 -30.84 -18.66
N GLN A 12 4.25 -31.52 -19.13
CA GLN A 12 4.31 -32.36 -20.31
C GLN A 12 3.89 -31.53 -21.53
N CYS A 13 4.74 -31.52 -22.54
CA CYS A 13 4.55 -30.80 -23.79
C CYS A 13 4.67 -31.78 -24.93
N ALA A 14 3.55 -32.04 -25.61
CA ALA A 14 3.53 -32.87 -26.80
C ALA A 14 3.70 -32.02 -28.06
N MET A 15 4.60 -32.44 -28.94
CA MET A 15 4.73 -31.97 -30.31
C MET A 15 4.10 -33.02 -31.23
N LYS A 16 3.10 -32.61 -32.00
CA LYS A 16 2.43 -33.48 -32.96
C LYS A 16 2.87 -33.12 -34.37
N ILE A 17 3.31 -34.12 -35.11
CA ILE A 17 3.68 -34.03 -36.52
C ILE A 17 2.55 -34.71 -37.30
N GLU A 18 1.70 -33.90 -37.90
CA GLU A 18 0.57 -34.32 -38.73
C GLU A 18 0.82 -33.81 -40.16
N VAL A 19 0.52 -34.62 -41.18
CA VAL A 19 0.39 -34.08 -42.54
C VAL A 19 -0.84 -33.18 -42.57
N VAL A 20 -0.70 -32.04 -43.24
CA VAL A 20 -1.67 -30.95 -43.41
C VAL A 20 -2.98 -31.44 -44.08
N ILE A 21 -3.76 -32.28 -43.40
CA ILE A 21 -5.19 -32.65 -43.63
C ILE A 21 -5.55 -33.09 -45.08
N SER A 22 -4.59 -33.30 -45.98
CA SER A 22 -4.85 -33.60 -47.40
C SER A 22 -4.68 -35.06 -47.79
N HIS A 23 -3.93 -35.83 -47.00
CA HIS A 23 -3.62 -37.24 -47.27
C HIS A 23 -4.10 -38.10 -46.11
N THR A 24 -4.86 -39.13 -46.45
CA THR A 24 -5.32 -40.13 -45.48
C THR A 24 -4.28 -41.25 -45.36
N THR A 25 -4.52 -42.20 -44.45
CA THR A 25 -3.69 -43.42 -44.28
C THR A 25 -3.50 -44.22 -45.55
N ASP A 26 -4.37 -44.05 -46.55
CA ASP A 26 -4.29 -44.78 -47.82
C ASP A 26 -3.16 -44.25 -48.73
N ASP A 27 -2.78 -42.98 -48.58
CA ASP A 27 -1.73 -42.34 -49.39
C ASP A 27 -0.37 -42.33 -48.68
N LEU A 28 -0.36 -42.11 -47.37
CA LEU A 28 0.86 -41.91 -46.60
C LEU A 28 0.69 -42.42 -45.15
N ILE A 29 1.70 -43.12 -44.66
CA ILE A 29 1.78 -43.59 -43.28
C ILE A 29 3.10 -43.15 -42.67
N PHE A 30 3.05 -42.43 -41.55
CA PHE A 30 4.21 -42.12 -40.74
C PHE A 30 4.48 -43.20 -39.70
N VAL A 31 5.74 -43.61 -39.59
CA VAL A 31 6.20 -44.59 -38.60
C VAL A 31 7.53 -44.09 -38.04
N TRP A 32 7.71 -44.24 -36.73
CA TRP A 32 8.99 -43.98 -36.07
C TRP A 32 10.06 -44.96 -36.54
N ASP A 33 11.31 -44.48 -36.64
CA ASP A 33 12.44 -45.38 -36.86
C ASP A 33 12.55 -46.37 -35.67
N PRO A 34 12.61 -47.69 -35.91
CA PRO A 34 12.62 -48.69 -34.86
C PRO A 34 13.92 -48.72 -34.04
N LEU A 35 15.01 -48.16 -34.56
CA LEU A 35 16.33 -48.15 -33.91
C LEU A 35 16.58 -46.81 -33.21
N VAL A 36 16.30 -45.70 -33.88
CA VAL A 36 16.57 -44.35 -33.35
C VAL A 36 15.41 -43.41 -33.69
N PRO A 37 14.29 -43.48 -32.94
CA PRO A 37 13.09 -42.69 -33.26
C PRO A 37 13.28 -41.20 -33.01
N LEU A 38 14.10 -40.82 -32.01
CA LEU A 38 14.35 -39.43 -31.65
C LEU A 38 15.78 -39.29 -31.11
N VAL A 39 16.50 -38.28 -31.60
CA VAL A 39 17.79 -37.86 -31.06
C VAL A 39 17.62 -36.46 -30.50
N VAL A 40 17.82 -36.31 -29.19
CA VAL A 40 17.90 -35.01 -28.52
C VAL A 40 19.35 -34.80 -28.12
N ASP A 41 19.85 -33.60 -28.33
CA ASP A 41 21.21 -33.24 -27.94
C ASP A 41 21.32 -33.13 -26.41
N ASP A 42 22.28 -33.84 -25.82
CA ASP A 42 22.50 -33.86 -24.36
C ASP A 42 23.01 -32.51 -23.80
N THR A 43 23.45 -31.59 -24.67
CA THR A 43 23.94 -30.25 -24.29
C THR A 43 22.87 -29.16 -24.32
N ILE A 44 21.60 -29.54 -24.55
CA ILE A 44 20.51 -28.55 -24.59
C ILE A 44 20.21 -27.99 -23.20
N GLU A 45 20.63 -26.74 -22.96
CA GLU A 45 20.28 -26.01 -21.76
C GLU A 45 19.19 -24.97 -22.05
N LEU A 46 18.04 -25.08 -21.39
CA LEU A 46 17.02 -24.04 -21.44
C LEU A 46 17.17 -23.12 -20.21
N PRO A 47 17.02 -21.79 -20.36
CA PRO A 47 17.24 -20.85 -19.24
C PRO A 47 16.29 -21.01 -18.05
N GLN A 48 15.07 -21.51 -18.28
CA GLN A 48 13.99 -21.55 -17.28
C GLN A 48 13.48 -22.97 -16.98
N LEU A 49 13.77 -23.93 -17.85
CA LEU A 49 13.25 -25.30 -17.78
C LEU A 49 14.41 -26.28 -17.98
N ASP A 50 14.25 -27.48 -17.45
CA ASP A 50 15.14 -28.61 -17.67
C ASP A 50 14.35 -29.71 -18.37
N LEU A 51 14.93 -30.30 -19.42
CA LEU A 51 14.35 -31.47 -20.06
C LEU A 51 14.66 -32.70 -19.19
N VAL A 52 13.63 -33.32 -18.64
CA VAL A 52 13.75 -34.49 -17.75
C VAL A 52 13.69 -35.79 -18.54
N SER A 53 12.70 -35.91 -19.42
CA SER A 53 12.49 -37.11 -20.23
C SER A 53 11.80 -36.76 -21.55
N ASN A 54 12.00 -37.60 -22.55
CA ASN A 54 11.29 -37.57 -23.81
C ASN A 54 10.69 -38.95 -24.10
N SER A 55 9.51 -38.99 -24.69
CA SER A 55 8.82 -40.19 -25.15
C SER A 55 8.28 -39.98 -26.56
N THR A 56 8.30 -41.02 -27.37
CA THR A 56 7.70 -41.03 -28.71
C THR A 56 6.42 -41.85 -28.70
N GLY A 57 5.42 -41.41 -29.46
CA GLY A 57 4.10 -42.03 -29.54
C GLY A 57 3.48 -41.89 -30.93
N ASP A 58 2.42 -42.66 -31.17
CA ASP A 58 1.57 -42.56 -32.35
C ASP A 58 0.24 -41.92 -31.91
N CYS A 59 -0.15 -40.84 -32.57
CA CYS A 59 -1.36 -40.06 -32.29
C CYS A 59 -2.39 -40.15 -33.41
N THR A 60 -2.29 -41.16 -34.29
CA THR A 60 -3.19 -41.34 -35.45
C THR A 60 -4.66 -41.19 -35.04
N GLN A 61 -5.33 -40.21 -35.64
CA GLN A 61 -6.72 -39.86 -35.33
C GLN A 61 -7.66 -40.33 -36.44
N VAL A 62 -8.85 -40.78 -36.02
CA VAL A 62 -9.96 -41.13 -36.91
C VAL A 62 -10.92 -39.95 -36.97
N TYR A 63 -11.04 -39.31 -38.14
CA TYR A 63 -11.99 -38.24 -38.38
C TYR A 63 -13.11 -38.68 -39.32
N SER A 64 -14.22 -37.93 -39.35
CA SER A 64 -15.36 -38.22 -40.24
C SER A 64 -14.98 -38.18 -41.73
N THR A 65 -13.89 -37.50 -42.09
CA THR A 65 -13.37 -37.36 -43.45
C THR A 65 -12.34 -38.43 -43.83
N GLY A 66 -11.88 -39.25 -42.89
CA GLY A 66 -10.84 -40.26 -43.09
C GLY A 66 -9.90 -40.41 -41.89
N ASN A 67 -8.98 -41.37 -41.98
CA ASN A 67 -7.93 -41.59 -40.98
C ASN A 67 -6.67 -40.80 -41.35
N PHE A 68 -6.07 -40.13 -40.37
CA PHE A 68 -4.88 -39.31 -40.59
C PHE A 68 -3.76 -39.74 -39.64
N THR A 69 -2.62 -40.13 -40.22
CA THR A 69 -1.45 -40.57 -39.44
C THR A 69 -0.78 -39.40 -38.73
N CYS A 70 -0.37 -39.62 -37.48
CA CYS A 70 0.18 -38.59 -36.62
C CYS A 70 1.30 -39.18 -35.76
N LEU A 71 2.46 -38.51 -35.72
CA LEU A 71 3.53 -38.84 -34.80
C LEU A 71 3.56 -37.84 -33.65
N GLU A 72 3.68 -38.32 -32.42
CA GLU A 72 3.75 -37.49 -31.21
C GLU A 72 5.10 -37.66 -30.54
N VAL A 73 5.69 -36.54 -30.14
CA VAL A 73 6.84 -36.51 -29.22
C VAL A 73 6.43 -35.77 -27.97
N GLU A 74 6.49 -36.44 -26.84
CA GLU A 74 6.16 -35.86 -25.53
C GLU A 74 7.45 -35.55 -24.77
N PHE A 75 7.63 -34.27 -24.45
CA PHE A 75 8.73 -33.76 -23.65
C PHE A 75 8.24 -33.43 -22.24
N THR A 76 8.91 -33.99 -21.23
CA THR A 76 8.67 -33.65 -19.83
C THR A 76 9.68 -32.60 -19.38
N PHE A 77 9.21 -31.41 -19.09
CA PHE A 77 10.02 -30.29 -18.61
C PHE A 77 9.80 -30.03 -17.12
N LYS A 78 10.87 -29.86 -16.35
CA LYS A 78 10.83 -29.41 -14.96
C LYS A 78 11.32 -27.97 -14.87
N ARG A 79 10.62 -27.11 -14.13
CA ARG A 79 10.99 -25.69 -14.02
C ARG A 79 12.16 -25.47 -13.05
N ARG A 80 13.10 -24.59 -13.41
CA ARG A 80 14.19 -24.16 -12.51
C ARG A 80 13.69 -23.18 -11.46
N LEU A 81 13.81 -23.54 -10.18
CA LEU A 81 13.30 -22.75 -9.04
C LEU A 81 14.21 -21.58 -8.61
N GLY A 82 15.48 -21.59 -9.00
CA GLY A 82 16.49 -20.64 -8.51
C GLY A 82 16.09 -19.17 -8.71
N TYR A 83 15.59 -18.81 -9.89
CA TYR A 83 15.16 -17.44 -10.17
C TYR A 83 14.03 -16.96 -9.22
N TYR A 84 13.02 -17.80 -9.00
CA TYR A 84 11.87 -17.48 -8.16
C TYR A 84 12.27 -17.35 -6.68
N LEU A 85 13.22 -18.18 -6.23
CA LEU A 85 13.80 -18.09 -4.88
C LEU A 85 14.40 -16.71 -4.61
N PHE A 86 15.31 -16.25 -5.47
CA PHE A 86 16.02 -14.99 -5.24
C PHE A 86 15.17 -13.74 -5.52
N HIS A 87 14.33 -13.77 -6.55
CA HIS A 87 13.58 -12.58 -6.95
C HIS A 87 12.20 -12.46 -6.33
N THR A 88 11.63 -13.55 -5.80
CA THR A 88 10.28 -13.51 -5.22
C THR A 88 10.22 -14.04 -3.79
N TYR A 89 10.71 -15.24 -3.48
CA TYR A 89 10.60 -15.78 -2.12
C TYR A 89 11.46 -15.02 -1.09
N ILE A 90 12.75 -14.76 -1.40
CA ILE A 90 13.62 -14.04 -0.45
C ILE A 90 13.10 -12.63 -0.15
N PRO A 91 12.76 -11.78 -1.14
CA PRO A 91 12.22 -10.45 -0.89
C PRO A 91 10.92 -10.48 -0.09
N THR A 92 10.02 -11.42 -0.36
CA THR A 92 8.74 -11.54 0.36
C THR A 92 8.93 -11.97 1.81
N CYS A 93 9.84 -12.91 2.08
CA CYS A 93 10.25 -13.25 3.45
C CYS A 93 10.81 -12.03 4.19
N LEU A 94 11.68 -11.25 3.54
CA LEU A 94 12.22 -10.01 4.14
C LEU A 94 11.13 -8.99 4.44
N ILE A 95 10.15 -8.81 3.55
CA ILE A 95 9.02 -7.90 3.79
C ILE A 95 8.19 -8.35 5.01
N VAL A 96 7.91 -9.65 5.14
CA VAL A 96 7.20 -10.19 6.31
C VAL A 96 8.02 -9.97 7.58
N ILE A 97 9.33 -10.20 7.54
CA ILE A 97 10.23 -9.93 8.68
C ILE A 97 10.17 -8.44 9.08
N MET A 98 10.18 -7.53 8.12
CA MET A 98 10.07 -6.09 8.39
C MET A 98 8.73 -5.71 9.04
N SER A 99 7.64 -6.42 8.69
CA SER A 99 6.32 -6.15 9.26
C SER A 99 6.27 -6.39 10.78
N TRP A 100 6.87 -7.48 11.28
CA TRP A 100 6.88 -7.78 12.72
C TRP A 100 8.05 -7.17 13.48
N ILE A 101 9.09 -6.67 12.81
CA ILE A 101 10.14 -5.85 13.47
C ILE A 101 9.50 -4.59 14.07
N SER A 102 8.37 -4.13 13.50
CA SER A 102 7.59 -3.05 14.09
C SER A 102 7.18 -3.32 15.55
N PHE A 103 7.04 -4.59 15.97
CA PHE A 103 6.73 -4.95 17.36
C PHE A 103 7.83 -4.59 18.37
N TRP A 104 9.07 -4.38 17.91
CA TRP A 104 10.19 -3.95 18.75
C TRP A 104 10.23 -2.44 18.96
N ILE A 105 9.57 -1.67 18.09
CA ILE A 105 9.49 -0.22 18.18
C ILE A 105 8.47 0.17 19.25
N LYS A 106 8.83 1.10 20.14
CA LYS A 106 7.93 1.61 21.19
C LYS A 106 6.66 2.22 20.57
N PRO A 107 5.48 2.01 21.17
CA PRO A 107 4.19 2.46 20.62
C PRO A 107 4.03 3.98 20.53
N GLU A 108 4.95 4.74 21.15
CA GLU A 108 4.96 6.21 21.11
C GLU A 108 5.24 6.77 19.70
N ALA A 109 5.87 5.99 18.81
CA ALA A 109 6.16 6.37 17.42
C ALA A 109 5.13 5.79 16.43
N VAL A 110 3.85 6.15 16.63
CA VAL A 110 2.70 5.75 15.81
C VAL A 110 2.94 5.84 14.28
N PRO A 111 3.42 6.97 13.72
CA PRO A 111 3.53 7.12 12.27
C PRO A 111 4.54 6.17 11.63
N ALA A 112 5.59 5.77 12.35
CA ALA A 112 6.61 4.86 11.82
C ALA A 112 6.05 3.44 11.61
N ARG A 113 5.31 2.91 12.60
CA ARG A 113 4.78 1.53 12.55
C ARG A 113 3.73 1.38 11.45
N VAL A 114 2.79 2.31 11.34
CA VAL A 114 1.75 2.30 10.29
C VAL A 114 2.37 2.34 8.90
N THR A 115 3.33 3.25 8.71
CA THR A 115 3.99 3.42 7.40
C THR A 115 4.72 2.14 6.99
N LEU A 116 5.43 1.48 7.92
CA LEU A 116 6.12 0.22 7.64
C LEU A 116 5.15 -0.90 7.25
N GLY A 117 4.02 -1.05 7.96
CA GLY A 117 3.03 -2.09 7.64
C GLY A 117 2.27 -1.84 6.34
N VAL A 118 1.82 -0.61 6.09
CA VAL A 118 1.13 -0.24 4.84
C VAL A 118 2.06 -0.33 3.64
N THR A 119 3.31 0.13 3.78
CA THR A 119 4.32 -0.02 2.71
C THR A 119 4.56 -1.49 2.42
N SER A 120 4.67 -2.34 3.45
CA SER A 120 4.84 -3.79 3.27
C SER A 120 3.68 -4.42 2.50
N LEU A 121 2.43 -4.04 2.78
CA LEU A 121 1.27 -4.51 2.01
C LEU A 121 1.32 -4.05 0.55
N LEU A 122 1.66 -2.78 0.30
CA LEU A 122 1.80 -2.26 -1.06
C LEU A 122 2.92 -2.99 -1.82
N THR A 123 4.05 -3.24 -1.17
CA THR A 123 5.18 -3.97 -1.76
C THR A 123 4.79 -5.41 -2.07
N LEU A 124 4.11 -6.12 -1.16
CA LEU A 124 3.60 -7.48 -1.42
C LEU A 124 2.59 -7.50 -2.58
N SER A 125 1.65 -6.56 -2.62
CA SER A 125 0.69 -6.45 -3.73
C SER A 125 1.38 -6.19 -5.06
N THR A 126 2.40 -5.33 -5.08
CA THR A 126 3.19 -5.02 -6.28
C THR A 126 3.99 -6.24 -6.72
N GLN A 127 4.64 -6.92 -5.79
CA GLN A 127 5.39 -8.14 -6.07
C GLN A 127 4.47 -9.25 -6.61
N HIS A 128 3.28 -9.44 -6.02
CA HIS A 128 2.30 -10.40 -6.50
C HIS A 128 1.88 -10.10 -7.95
N ALA A 129 1.60 -8.84 -8.27
CA ALA A 129 1.30 -8.43 -9.64
C ALA A 129 2.49 -8.65 -10.60
N ASN A 130 3.72 -8.41 -10.15
CA ASN A 130 4.92 -8.69 -10.96
C ASN A 130 5.07 -10.19 -11.26
N SER A 131 4.83 -11.06 -10.28
CA SER A 131 4.85 -12.51 -10.48
C SER A 131 3.75 -13.00 -11.43
N GLN A 132 2.58 -12.36 -11.45
CA GLN A 132 1.50 -12.69 -12.41
C GLN A 132 1.83 -12.26 -13.84
N LYS A 133 2.70 -11.27 -14.05
CA LYS A 133 3.10 -10.86 -15.43
C LYS A 133 4.02 -11.87 -16.11
N SER A 134 4.74 -12.67 -15.33
CA SER A 134 5.65 -13.68 -15.85
C SER A 134 4.94 -14.93 -16.40
N LEU A 135 3.61 -15.02 -16.27
CA LEU A 135 2.79 -16.14 -16.71
C LEU A 135 1.47 -15.63 -17.32
N PRO A 136 0.86 -16.34 -18.28
CA PRO A 136 -0.46 -15.95 -18.79
C PRO A 136 -1.50 -15.99 -17.67
N PRO A 137 -2.47 -15.06 -17.64
CA PRO A 137 -3.46 -15.02 -16.56
C PRO A 137 -4.27 -16.30 -16.54
N VAL A 138 -4.18 -17.03 -15.43
CA VAL A 138 -4.97 -18.24 -15.15
C VAL A 138 -5.94 -17.96 -14.02
N SER A 139 -7.16 -18.51 -14.11
CA SER A 139 -8.26 -18.25 -13.16
C SER A 139 -8.22 -19.11 -11.90
N TYR A 140 -7.40 -20.17 -11.86
CA TYR A 140 -7.26 -21.04 -10.69
C TYR A 140 -6.10 -20.60 -9.78
N ILE A 141 -6.16 -21.06 -8.53
CA ILE A 141 -5.16 -20.77 -7.50
C ILE A 141 -3.87 -21.53 -7.81
N LYS A 142 -2.75 -20.79 -7.82
CA LYS A 142 -1.40 -21.35 -7.95
C LYS A 142 -0.71 -21.46 -6.60
N ALA A 143 0.23 -22.38 -6.44
CA ALA A 143 1.04 -22.51 -5.23
C ALA A 143 1.75 -21.21 -4.84
N MET A 144 2.27 -20.46 -5.82
CA MET A 144 2.86 -19.13 -5.61
C MET A 144 1.86 -18.12 -5.02
N ASP A 145 0.60 -18.16 -5.47
CA ASP A 145 -0.45 -17.23 -5.00
C ASP A 145 -0.87 -17.57 -3.56
N MET A 146 -0.88 -18.86 -3.22
CA MET A 146 -1.12 -19.32 -1.85
C MET A 146 -0.02 -18.81 -0.89
N PHE A 147 1.24 -18.86 -1.30
CA PHE A 147 2.34 -18.31 -0.50
C PHE A 147 2.20 -16.78 -0.33
N MET A 148 1.99 -16.04 -1.43
CA MET A 148 1.83 -14.59 -1.40
C MET A 148 0.62 -14.11 -0.59
N SER A 149 -0.51 -14.80 -0.71
CA SER A 149 -1.71 -14.50 0.07
C SER A 149 -1.51 -14.76 1.55
N SER A 150 -0.84 -15.86 1.93
CA SER A 150 -0.52 -16.14 3.33
C SER A 150 0.38 -15.06 3.95
N CYS A 151 1.43 -14.63 3.24
CA CYS A 151 2.29 -13.52 3.66
C CYS A 151 1.51 -12.21 3.82
N THR A 152 0.58 -11.93 2.90
CA THR A 152 -0.28 -10.74 2.96
C THR A 152 -1.18 -10.74 4.19
N VAL A 153 -1.78 -11.90 4.51
CA VAL A 153 -2.58 -12.06 5.73
C VAL A 153 -1.73 -11.84 6.98
N PHE A 154 -0.49 -12.35 7.01
CA PHE A 154 0.42 -12.09 8.14
C PHE A 154 0.73 -10.60 8.34
N VAL A 155 1.05 -9.88 7.27
CA VAL A 155 1.29 -8.43 7.35
C VAL A 155 0.02 -7.69 7.79
N PHE A 156 -1.15 -8.09 7.29
CA PHE A 156 -2.43 -7.51 7.72
C PHE A 156 -2.71 -7.76 9.21
N LEU A 157 -2.43 -8.97 9.71
CA LEU A 157 -2.54 -9.28 11.14
C LEU A 157 -1.58 -8.44 12.00
N SER A 158 -0.39 -8.12 11.49
CA SER A 158 0.54 -7.22 12.21
C SER A 158 -0.01 -5.79 12.32
N LEU A 159 -0.68 -5.29 11.28
CA LEU A 159 -1.36 -4.00 11.31
C LEU A 159 -2.58 -4.02 12.23
N MET A 160 -3.33 -5.12 12.24
CA MET A 160 -4.48 -5.30 13.13
C MET A 160 -4.07 -5.30 14.59
N GLU A 161 -2.98 -5.99 14.95
CA GLU A 161 -2.40 -5.96 16.29
C GLU A 161 -2.08 -4.53 16.73
N TYR A 162 -1.45 -3.77 15.85
CA TYR A 162 -1.11 -2.38 16.12
C TYR A 162 -2.36 -1.50 16.32
N ALA A 163 -3.42 -1.72 15.53
CA ALA A 163 -4.70 -1.04 15.73
C ALA A 163 -5.30 -1.37 17.10
N VAL A 164 -5.27 -2.63 17.53
CA VAL A 164 -5.71 -3.06 18.86
C VAL A 164 -4.89 -2.39 19.96
N VAL A 165 -3.56 -2.33 19.83
CA VAL A 165 -2.68 -1.64 20.80
C VAL A 165 -3.04 -0.16 20.92
N ASN A 166 -3.32 0.52 19.80
CA ASN A 166 -3.72 1.93 19.81
C ASN A 166 -5.12 2.17 20.40
N ILE A 167 -6.09 1.31 20.12
CA ILE A 167 -7.43 1.42 20.73
C ILE A 167 -7.33 1.26 22.24
N ILE A 168 -6.60 0.23 22.69
CA ILE A 168 -6.35 0.02 24.12
C ILE A 168 -5.69 1.25 24.73
N LEU A 169 -4.68 1.86 24.09
CA LEU A 169 -4.04 3.08 24.61
C LEU A 169 -4.93 4.32 24.54
N GLY A 170 -5.79 4.41 23.52
CA GLY A 170 -6.65 5.56 23.20
C GLY A 170 -7.87 5.67 24.11
N ASP A 171 -8.53 4.55 24.45
CA ASP A 171 -9.67 4.51 25.38
C ASP A 171 -9.33 5.14 26.74
N MET A 172 -8.05 5.16 27.11
CA MET A 172 -7.59 5.75 28.36
C MET A 172 -7.29 7.26 28.26
N VAL A 173 -7.06 7.78 27.05
CA VAL A 173 -6.92 9.22 26.81
C VAL A 173 -8.29 9.90 26.85
N ASP A 174 -9.34 9.25 26.33
CA ASP A 174 -10.70 9.79 26.42
C ASP A 174 -11.23 9.78 27.86
N GLN A 175 -10.87 8.76 28.66
CA GLN A 175 -11.19 8.74 30.09
C GLN A 175 -10.44 9.81 30.91
N LYS A 176 -9.38 10.41 30.35
CA LYS A 176 -8.60 11.49 30.95
C LYS A 176 -9.25 12.87 30.77
N ALA A 177 -10.16 13.07 29.82
CA ALA A 177 -10.79 14.38 29.60
C ALA A 177 -11.76 14.68 30.75
N PRO A 178 -11.44 15.58 31.69
CA PRO A 178 -12.44 16.00 32.67
C PRO A 178 -13.58 16.68 31.91
N PRO A 179 -14.86 16.37 32.21
CA PRO A 179 -15.96 17.17 31.69
C PRO A 179 -15.66 18.63 32.05
N PRO A 180 -15.89 19.58 31.12
CA PRO A 180 -15.59 20.97 31.40
C PRO A 180 -16.39 21.37 32.63
N ASP A 181 -15.65 21.77 33.67
CA ASP A 181 -16.16 21.98 35.01
C ASP A 181 -17.36 22.95 34.94
N GLU A 182 -18.59 22.45 35.17
CA GLU A 182 -19.83 23.20 34.99
C GLU A 182 -19.82 24.50 35.82
N ASN A 183 -19.08 24.49 36.93
CA ASN A 183 -18.84 25.64 37.79
C ASN A 183 -17.93 26.71 37.18
N ILE A 184 -16.95 26.33 36.36
CA ILE A 184 -16.09 27.27 35.63
C ILE A 184 -16.88 27.90 34.48
N ILE A 185 -17.65 27.10 33.73
CA ILE A 185 -18.57 27.63 32.69
C ILE A 185 -19.56 28.61 33.33
N ARG A 186 -20.24 28.23 34.42
CA ARG A 186 -21.17 29.12 35.14
C ARG A 186 -20.49 30.40 35.65
N ARG A 187 -19.22 30.37 36.08
CA ARG A 187 -18.47 31.56 36.53
C ARG A 187 -18.04 32.47 35.37
N VAL A 188 -17.63 31.90 34.23
CA VAL A 188 -17.28 32.66 33.03
C VAL A 188 -18.54 33.27 32.42
N THR A 189 -19.64 32.51 32.31
CA THR A 189 -20.95 33.01 31.88
C THR A 189 -21.45 34.13 32.80
N ARG A 190 -21.35 33.99 34.14
CA ARG A 190 -21.68 35.07 35.09
C ARG A 190 -20.80 36.30 34.94
N LYS A 191 -19.50 36.14 34.69
CA LYS A 191 -18.58 37.27 34.47
C LYS A 191 -18.85 38.00 33.15
N LEU A 192 -19.31 37.29 32.11
CA LEU A 192 -19.76 37.88 30.85
C LEU A 192 -21.12 38.61 30.99
N THR A 193 -22.00 38.20 31.91
CA THR A 193 -23.30 38.89 32.14
C THR A 193 -23.17 40.19 32.97
N VAL A 194 -22.08 40.38 33.73
CA VAL A 194 -21.91 41.54 34.64
C VAL A 194 -21.24 42.74 33.97
N ARG A 195 -20.63 42.60 32.79
CA ARG A 195 -19.99 43.73 32.08
C ARG A 195 -20.85 44.22 30.91
N ARG A 196 -22.04 44.76 31.20
CA ARG A 196 -22.69 45.78 30.35
C ARG A 196 -22.32 47.16 30.89
N PRO A 197 -21.43 47.95 30.25
CA PRO A 197 -21.36 49.38 30.49
C PRO A 197 -22.62 50.03 29.90
N GLY A 198 -23.25 50.89 30.69
CA GLY A 198 -24.46 51.61 30.32
C GLY A 198 -24.28 52.49 29.08
N THR A 199 -25.35 52.58 28.31
CA THR A 199 -25.63 53.64 27.34
C THR A 199 -25.63 55.02 28.01
N PRO A 200 -24.94 56.03 27.44
CA PRO A 200 -25.28 57.43 27.67
C PRO A 200 -26.24 57.93 26.57
N THR A 201 -27.31 58.56 27.01
CA THR A 201 -28.37 59.19 26.22
C THR A 201 -28.04 60.63 25.82
N THR A 202 -28.29 60.95 24.55
CA THR A 202 -28.78 62.22 23.95
C THR A 202 -27.89 63.44 23.64
N ARG A 203 -27.98 63.83 22.34
CA ARG A 203 -28.33 65.14 21.74
C ARG A 203 -27.28 66.25 21.51
N ARG A 204 -27.10 66.51 20.20
CA ARG A 204 -27.09 67.81 19.46
C ARG A 204 -25.95 68.83 19.64
N ARG A 205 -25.27 69.05 18.49
CA ARG A 205 -25.19 70.29 17.68
C ARG A 205 -23.81 70.96 17.59
N ASN A 206 -23.32 70.99 16.34
CA ASN A 206 -22.42 71.90 15.61
C ASN A 206 -21.33 72.70 16.34
N GLY A 207 -20.13 72.62 15.74
CA GLY A 207 -19.49 73.80 15.13
C GLY A 207 -18.03 74.06 15.52
N GLY A 208 -17.16 74.17 14.51
CA GLY A 208 -15.79 74.74 14.56
C GLY A 208 -14.70 73.69 14.81
N ASP A 209 -13.91 73.19 13.86
CA ASP A 209 -13.03 73.84 12.85
C ASP A 209 -11.75 74.44 13.46
N VAL A 210 -10.58 73.85 13.16
CA VAL A 210 -9.33 74.51 12.73
C VAL A 210 -8.42 73.47 12.04
N THR A 211 -8.06 73.84 10.83
CA THR A 211 -7.27 73.25 9.75
C THR A 211 -5.75 73.20 9.95
N LEU A 212 -5.07 72.31 9.22
CA LEU A 212 -3.93 72.59 8.30
C LEU A 212 -3.91 71.44 7.25
N GLN A 213 -4.45 71.60 6.03
CA GLN A 213 -3.86 72.16 4.79
C GLN A 213 -2.78 71.26 4.14
N GLU A 214 -2.75 71.01 2.82
CA GLU A 214 -3.18 71.90 1.72
C GLU A 214 -3.52 71.10 0.43
N ALA A 215 -4.37 71.72 -0.39
CA ALA A 215 -4.75 71.34 -1.74
C ALA A 215 -4.32 72.46 -2.72
N GLU A 216 -4.74 72.31 -3.98
CA GLU A 216 -4.80 73.29 -5.09
C GLU A 216 -3.76 73.07 -6.21
N ASN A 217 -4.03 73.25 -7.50
CA ASN A 217 -5.11 73.92 -8.26
C ASN A 217 -5.21 73.20 -9.64
N GLY A 218 -6.33 73.10 -10.37
CA GLY A 218 -7.09 74.18 -11.02
C GLY A 218 -6.59 74.43 -12.45
N GLY A 219 -7.40 74.18 -13.51
CA GLY A 219 -7.07 74.66 -14.86
C GLY A 219 -7.68 73.90 -16.06
N PHE A 220 -8.34 74.67 -16.93
CA PHE A 220 -9.13 74.34 -18.12
C PHE A 220 -8.28 74.39 -19.42
N GLY A 221 -8.55 73.53 -20.42
CA GLY A 221 -8.08 73.69 -21.81
C GLY A 221 -7.83 72.38 -22.60
N ASP A 222 -8.59 72.15 -23.67
CA ASP A 222 -8.20 71.41 -24.91
C ASP A 222 -7.41 72.40 -25.82
N PRO A 223 -6.65 72.03 -26.90
CA PRO A 223 -6.89 70.93 -27.84
C PRO A 223 -5.63 70.20 -28.42
N ASP A 224 -5.89 69.18 -29.26
CA ASP A 224 -5.16 68.67 -30.44
C ASP A 224 -3.61 68.62 -30.49
N GLY A 225 -3.06 67.42 -30.81
CA GLY A 225 -1.71 67.28 -31.38
C GLY A 225 -1.07 65.89 -31.27
N ASP A 226 -1.31 65.03 -32.24
CA ASP A 226 -0.38 63.94 -32.68
C ASP A 226 0.69 64.59 -33.60
N PRO A 227 1.94 64.08 -33.81
CA PRO A 227 2.21 62.68 -34.17
C PRO A 227 3.58 62.05 -33.76
N ARG A 228 3.59 60.70 -33.69
CA ARG A 228 4.63 59.70 -34.15
C ARG A 228 6.08 59.80 -33.62
N ILE A 229 6.71 58.67 -33.20
CA ILE A 229 7.41 57.69 -34.06
C ILE A 229 7.53 56.29 -33.38
N LEU A 230 6.94 55.28 -34.04
CA LEU A 230 7.31 53.85 -34.31
C LEU A 230 7.62 52.79 -33.20
N PRO A 231 7.47 51.46 -33.50
CA PRO A 231 6.65 50.54 -32.69
C PRO A 231 7.33 49.18 -32.38
N ALA A 232 6.66 48.32 -31.61
CA ALA A 232 6.80 46.86 -31.70
C ALA A 232 5.51 46.17 -31.18
N PRO A 233 5.18 44.96 -31.66
CA PRO A 233 3.81 44.53 -31.93
C PRO A 233 3.14 43.72 -30.81
N GLN A 234 1.81 43.78 -30.81
CA GLN A 234 0.89 42.80 -30.20
C GLN A 234 0.03 42.24 -31.34
N PRO A 235 -0.56 41.03 -31.23
CA PRO A 235 -1.96 41.04 -30.79
C PRO A 235 -2.44 39.88 -29.89
N ILE A 236 -3.11 40.23 -28.77
CA ILE A 236 -4.49 39.93 -28.23
C ILE A 236 -5.10 38.50 -28.47
N PRO A 237 -6.15 37.97 -27.76
CA PRO A 237 -6.88 38.43 -26.55
C PRO A 237 -7.36 37.39 -25.48
N HIS A 238 -7.85 37.98 -24.37
CA HIS A 238 -9.04 37.64 -23.53
C HIS A 238 -9.15 36.32 -22.70
N ALA A 239 -9.10 36.54 -21.38
CA ALA A 239 -10.17 36.37 -20.38
C ALA A 239 -10.60 34.99 -19.81
N HIS A 240 -10.78 35.05 -18.47
CA HIS A 240 -11.57 34.22 -17.55
C HIS A 240 -11.10 32.81 -17.17
N HIS A 241 -10.69 32.64 -15.89
CA HIS A 241 -11.28 31.58 -15.07
C HIS A 241 -11.13 31.79 -13.54
N GLN A 242 -12.22 31.45 -12.85
CA GLN A 242 -12.44 31.36 -11.40
C GLN A 242 -11.47 30.43 -10.64
N HIS A 243 -11.28 30.73 -9.34
CA HIS A 243 -10.75 29.91 -8.23
C HIS A 243 -11.16 28.42 -8.25
N PRO A 244 -10.44 27.46 -7.57
CA PRO A 244 -10.25 27.48 -6.10
C PRO A 244 -8.93 26.89 -5.50
N HIS A 245 -8.69 27.30 -4.24
CA HIS A 245 -8.03 26.61 -3.11
C HIS A 245 -6.76 25.74 -3.29
N HIS A 246 -5.64 26.22 -2.74
CA HIS A 246 -4.50 25.40 -2.30
C HIS A 246 -4.13 25.73 -0.84
N ALA A 247 -4.15 24.71 0.01
CA ALA A 247 -3.50 24.71 1.32
C ALA A 247 -2.12 24.05 1.17
N HIS A 248 -1.06 24.81 1.42
CA HIS A 248 0.31 24.29 1.51
C HIS A 248 0.67 24.14 2.99
N VAL A 249 0.94 22.91 3.41
CA VAL A 249 1.55 22.57 4.70
C VAL A 249 3.06 22.58 4.50
N SER A 250 3.77 23.37 5.31
CA SER A 250 5.22 23.22 5.47
C SER A 250 5.59 23.33 6.95
N ALA A 251 6.55 22.48 7.32
CA ALA A 251 6.91 22.10 8.66
C ALA A 251 7.65 23.20 9.43
N ALA A 252 7.38 23.30 10.73
CA ALA A 252 8.30 23.89 11.71
C ALA A 252 8.24 23.06 13.00
N ALA A 253 9.42 22.62 13.45
CA ALA A 253 9.62 21.87 14.69
C ALA A 253 9.22 22.69 15.93
N PRO A 254 8.75 22.08 17.03
CA PRO A 254 8.54 22.81 18.27
C PRO A 254 9.76 22.70 19.20
N SER A 255 10.37 23.85 19.48
CA SER A 255 11.26 24.09 20.61
C SER A 255 10.48 24.03 21.95
N PRO A 256 11.16 23.80 23.10
CA PRO A 256 10.50 23.46 24.35
C PRO A 256 9.97 24.70 25.06
N ILE A 257 8.66 24.88 25.08
CA ILE A 257 8.02 25.88 25.94
C ILE A 257 7.89 25.27 27.34
N GLY A 258 8.81 25.65 28.21
CA GLY A 258 8.63 25.56 29.65
C GLY A 258 7.43 26.41 30.07
N LEU A 259 6.33 25.76 30.43
CA LEU A 259 5.27 26.36 31.24
C LEU A 259 5.24 25.61 32.58
N CYS A 260 5.63 26.33 33.63
CA CYS A 260 5.54 25.93 35.02
C CYS A 260 4.14 25.41 35.38
N PRO A 261 4.02 24.48 36.36
CA PRO A 261 2.72 24.05 36.85
C PRO A 261 2.07 25.20 37.62
N SER A 262 1.00 25.74 37.08
CA SER A 262 0.12 26.65 37.81
C SER A 262 -0.56 25.88 38.95
N LYS A 263 -0.21 26.26 40.18
CA LYS A 263 -0.92 25.91 41.41
C LYS A 263 -2.36 26.38 41.32
N TYR A 264 -3.33 25.51 41.08
CA TYR A 264 -4.67 25.60 41.69
C TYR A 264 -5.31 24.22 41.68
N GLY A 265 -5.39 23.61 42.87
CA GLY A 265 -5.87 22.27 43.09
C GLY A 265 -7.39 22.15 43.03
N GLY A 266 -7.81 21.01 42.51
CA GLY A 266 -9.19 20.52 42.56
C GLY A 266 -9.33 19.06 42.10
N SER A 267 -8.24 18.29 42.02
CA SER A 267 -8.33 16.84 41.81
C SER A 267 -8.03 16.17 43.13
N THR A 268 -8.95 15.36 43.64
CA THR A 268 -8.70 14.55 44.84
C THR A 268 -7.42 13.71 44.63
N PRO A 269 -6.53 13.59 45.62
CA PRO A 269 -5.29 12.80 45.49
C PRO A 269 -5.57 11.32 45.17
N ASN A 270 -6.78 10.85 45.48
CA ASN A 270 -7.24 9.51 45.15
C ASN A 270 -7.60 9.34 43.66
N LEU A 271 -8.15 10.37 42.99
CA LEU A 271 -8.50 10.31 41.56
C LEU A 271 -7.25 10.24 40.69
N ALA A 272 -6.26 11.12 40.94
CA ALA A 272 -4.98 11.10 40.22
C ALA A 272 -4.23 9.78 40.40
N ARG A 273 -4.30 9.18 41.60
CA ARG A 273 -3.69 7.87 41.90
C ARG A 273 -4.43 6.72 41.22
N SER A 274 -5.76 6.77 41.11
CA SER A 274 -6.54 5.76 40.38
C SER A 274 -6.28 5.81 38.86
N LEU A 275 -6.25 7.01 38.27
CA LEU A 275 -5.94 7.21 36.86
C LEU A 275 -4.52 6.75 36.51
N ALA A 276 -3.55 7.02 37.38
CA ALA A 276 -2.18 6.52 37.21
C ALA A 276 -2.10 4.99 37.30
N ALA A 277 -2.92 4.35 38.14
CA ALA A 277 -3.00 2.89 38.24
C ALA A 277 -3.65 2.27 36.99
N ASP A 278 -4.73 2.87 36.47
CA ASP A 278 -5.41 2.42 35.26
C ASP A 278 -4.50 2.57 34.02
N MET A 279 -3.80 3.69 33.88
CA MET A 279 -2.79 3.92 32.84
C MET A 279 -1.59 2.96 32.92
N LYS A 280 -1.26 2.49 34.13
CA LYS A 280 -0.21 1.48 34.31
C LYS A 280 -0.69 0.09 33.87
N LYS A 281 -1.90 -0.31 34.29
CA LYS A 281 -2.52 -1.60 33.95
C LYS A 281 -2.77 -1.75 32.45
N ALA A 282 -3.24 -0.68 31.85
CA ALA A 282 -3.32 -0.46 30.41
C ALA A 282 -2.02 -0.73 29.65
N ARG A 283 -0.96 -0.03 30.06
CA ARG A 283 0.36 -0.13 29.46
C ARG A 283 0.93 -1.52 29.62
N GLU A 284 0.70 -2.16 30.77
CA GLU A 284 1.08 -3.56 31.00
C GLU A 284 0.36 -4.52 30.05
N LYS A 285 -0.94 -4.31 29.78
CA LYS A 285 -1.68 -5.09 28.78
C LYS A 285 -1.13 -4.89 27.36
N ALA A 286 -0.89 -3.65 26.94
CA ALA A 286 -0.31 -3.37 25.62
C ALA A 286 1.07 -4.03 25.45
N ILE A 287 1.93 -3.92 26.47
CA ILE A 287 3.26 -4.56 26.48
C ILE A 287 3.15 -6.09 26.45
N LEU A 288 2.15 -6.67 27.11
CA LEU A 288 1.92 -8.11 27.08
C LEU A 288 1.55 -8.59 25.67
N VAL A 289 0.70 -7.84 24.97
CA VAL A 289 0.34 -8.13 23.57
C VAL A 289 1.57 -8.06 22.68
N ASP A 290 2.34 -6.97 22.72
CA ASP A 290 3.59 -6.84 21.95
C ASP A 290 4.55 -8.01 22.26
N ARG A 291 4.65 -8.46 23.53
CA ARG A 291 5.54 -9.55 23.94
C ARG A 291 5.11 -10.91 23.37
N PHE A 292 3.81 -11.17 23.33
CA PHE A 292 3.25 -12.40 22.77
C PHE A 292 3.41 -12.43 21.24
N SER A 293 3.13 -11.30 20.58
CA SER A 293 3.28 -11.12 19.14
C SER A 293 4.73 -11.33 18.67
N ARG A 294 5.73 -10.89 19.46
CA ARG A 294 7.16 -11.08 19.16
C ARG A 294 7.60 -12.53 19.04
N VAL A 295 6.88 -13.47 19.66
CA VAL A 295 7.22 -14.90 19.63
C VAL A 295 6.34 -15.62 18.62
N ILE A 296 5.04 -15.33 18.61
CA ILE A 296 4.09 -16.05 17.76
C ILE A 296 4.22 -15.73 16.29
N PHE A 297 4.45 -14.47 15.93
CA PHE A 297 4.55 -14.11 14.51
C PHE A 297 5.75 -14.78 13.83
N PRO A 298 6.98 -14.72 14.40
CA PRO A 298 8.11 -15.44 13.83
C PRO A 298 7.91 -16.96 13.82
N LEU A 299 7.40 -17.55 14.92
CA LEU A 299 7.18 -19.00 14.99
C LEU A 299 6.11 -19.48 14.00
N SER A 300 5.00 -18.77 13.87
CA SER A 300 3.94 -19.15 12.93
C SER A 300 4.41 -19.05 11.48
N PHE A 301 5.22 -18.05 11.14
CA PHE A 301 5.79 -17.94 9.80
C PHE A 301 6.86 -18.99 9.51
N THR A 302 7.71 -19.35 10.49
CA THR A 302 8.67 -20.44 10.29
C THR A 302 7.95 -21.77 10.12
N ILE A 303 6.90 -22.04 10.90
CA ILE A 303 6.05 -23.22 10.72
C ILE A 303 5.39 -23.22 9.35
N LEU A 304 4.82 -22.09 8.90
CA LEU A 304 4.21 -22.00 7.58
C LEU A 304 5.23 -22.27 6.47
N ASN A 305 6.43 -21.69 6.55
CA ASN A 305 7.49 -21.95 5.58
C ASN A 305 7.90 -23.42 5.59
N LEU A 306 8.11 -24.02 6.77
CA LEU A 306 8.47 -25.43 6.86
C LEU A 306 7.40 -26.34 6.26
N LEU A 307 6.13 -26.08 6.55
CA LEU A 307 5.01 -26.83 5.97
C LEU A 307 4.91 -26.62 4.45
N TYR A 308 5.05 -25.38 3.98
CA TYR A 308 5.03 -25.05 2.56
C TYR A 308 6.13 -25.81 1.81
N TRP A 309 7.37 -25.70 2.29
CA TRP A 309 8.51 -26.39 1.69
C TRP A 309 8.37 -27.91 1.79
N ALA A 310 7.85 -28.45 2.90
CA ALA A 310 7.60 -29.90 2.99
C ALA A 310 6.61 -30.38 1.93
N VAL A 311 5.49 -29.67 1.74
CA VAL A 311 4.46 -30.06 0.76
C VAL A 311 4.94 -29.94 -0.69
N TYR A 312 5.70 -28.89 -1.03
CA TYR A 312 6.10 -28.59 -2.41
C TYR A 312 7.50 -29.07 -2.80
N PHE A 313 8.30 -29.58 -1.85
CA PHE A 313 9.63 -30.15 -2.12
C PHE A 313 9.63 -31.69 -2.15
N GLU A 314 8.59 -32.34 -1.60
CA GLU A 314 8.40 -33.81 -1.66
C GLU A 314 7.79 -34.32 -2.99
N TRP A 315 7.61 -33.47 -4.00
CA TRP A 315 7.14 -33.80 -5.35
C TRP A 315 8.05 -33.21 -6.44
#